data_AF-A0A2S5R068-F1
#
_entry.id   AF-A0A2S5R068-F1
#
_cell.length_a   1.000
_cell.length_b   1.000
_cell.length_c   1.000
_cell.angle_alpha   90.00
_cell.angle_beta   90.00
_cell.angle_gamma   90.00
#
_symmetry.space_group_name_H-M   'P 1'
#
loop_
_entity.id
_entity.type
_entity.pdbx_description
1 polymer ?
#
loop_
_entity_poly.entity_id
_entity_poly.type
_entity_poly.pdbx_seq_one_letter_code
_entity_poly.pdbx_strand_id
1 'polypeptide(L)'
;MNTTSRPANKALNWLLSIQSNLNALKNFVGFNQFGDEYQQSVFRILIISLIISSIFYQYDEVATSTMLIMAWFTIFSISIIFNIRKKPAQNRKRQLFAMFNDVAGTSISLYVTNDIGGVFVGVYLWLIIGYGFRYGKTMLIATFLTSLAGFVISSLMSPYWQTHLVGFYGLLITMIAIPLHALALLNKLKDATKKAEAANKAKNEFLSHISHEIRTPLNGIVGACDLLGSANLNKDHAMLFNVMKSSSNMLLELVNNVLDLSKIESGKVINNTEDFYLRNLVTSTVNLFETQASQKGVSIAYEISKETPLRVHGNMLHTKQVLINLVGNAVKFTEQGSVKILVTTTDQGHSQANIKFEVIDSGTGIADDSLPHIFESFVQAKESKHKLGGSGLGTTISKNLVELMHGQIGVESTLGQGSNFWFEIPFEKLSSGNSQAEGVSSEIIPFKKTVGKKKKNAYHILVAEDNDTNILIISQMLSMQNHTFDIVKNGELALDKLRDETYDLMILDCNMPVMGGFEALKVSSHQYWFTTNSCHYFKC
;
A
#
# COMPACT_ATOMS: atom_id res chain seq x y z
N MET A 1 -26.38 -15.88 -39.45
CA MET A 1 -26.53 -16.35 -38.06
C MET A 1 -26.16 -15.22 -37.11
N ASN A 2 -27.21 -14.70 -36.46
CA ASN A 2 -27.31 -13.81 -35.30
C ASN A 2 -26.09 -13.04 -34.77
N THR A 3 -26.13 -11.75 -35.10
CA THR A 3 -25.96 -10.61 -34.19
C THR A 3 -26.50 -10.86 -32.77
N THR A 4 -25.63 -11.13 -31.80
CA THR A 4 -25.95 -11.00 -30.35
C THR A 4 -24.73 -10.54 -29.55
N SER A 5 -24.22 -9.35 -29.83
CA SER A 5 -23.47 -8.58 -28.83
C SER A 5 -23.77 -7.10 -29.06
N ARG A 6 -23.78 -6.31 -27.97
CA ARG A 6 -23.81 -4.82 -27.94
C ARG A 6 -25.13 -4.10 -27.61
N PRO A 7 -25.85 -4.50 -26.55
CA PRO A 7 -26.49 -3.51 -25.67
C PRO A 7 -25.67 -3.24 -24.40
N ALA A 8 -25.03 -4.26 -23.82
CA ALA A 8 -24.28 -4.13 -22.55
C ALA A 8 -23.02 -3.23 -22.65
N ASN A 9 -22.22 -3.36 -23.72
CA ASN A 9 -21.02 -2.51 -23.90
C ASN A 9 -21.33 -1.04 -24.17
N LYS A 10 -22.48 -0.72 -24.79
CA LYS A 10 -22.90 0.68 -24.96
C LYS A 10 -23.35 1.28 -23.63
N ALA A 11 -24.09 0.51 -22.82
CA ALA A 11 -24.49 0.95 -21.49
C ALA A 11 -23.28 1.14 -20.56
N LEU A 12 -22.30 0.23 -20.59
CA LEU A 12 -21.08 0.33 -19.80
C LEU A 12 -20.21 1.54 -20.23
N ASN A 13 -20.00 1.74 -21.52
CA ASN A 13 -19.24 2.90 -22.02
C ASN A 13 -19.96 4.23 -21.75
N TRP A 14 -21.30 4.23 -21.76
CA TRP A 14 -22.11 5.39 -21.38
C TRP A 14 -22.04 5.66 -19.87
N LEU A 15 -22.05 4.63 -19.03
CA LEU A 15 -21.84 4.77 -17.58
C LEU A 15 -20.43 5.27 -17.24
N LEU A 16 -19.40 4.77 -17.94
CA LEU A 16 -18.01 5.22 -17.77
C LEU A 16 -17.82 6.66 -18.24
N SER A 17 -18.48 7.09 -19.32
CA SER A 17 -18.43 8.49 -19.76
C SER A 17 -19.14 9.44 -18.78
N ILE A 18 -20.27 9.00 -18.19
CA ILE A 18 -20.93 9.74 -17.11
C ILE A 18 -20.02 9.83 -15.88
N GLN A 19 -19.39 8.75 -15.47
CA GLN A 19 -18.51 8.72 -14.31
C GLN A 19 -17.26 9.59 -14.51
N SER A 20 -16.68 9.57 -15.71
CA SER A 20 -15.58 10.45 -16.12
C SER A 20 -16.00 11.94 -16.10
N ASN A 21 -17.14 12.27 -16.71
CA ASN A 21 -17.68 13.63 -16.69
C ASN A 21 -18.04 14.11 -15.28
N LEU A 22 -18.56 13.23 -14.42
CA LEU A 22 -18.81 13.52 -13.01
C LEU A 22 -17.52 13.76 -12.23
N ASN A 23 -16.46 13.00 -12.50
CA ASN A 23 -15.17 13.20 -11.86
C ASN A 23 -14.48 14.49 -12.35
N ALA A 24 -14.57 14.80 -13.64
CA ALA A 24 -14.11 16.06 -14.20
C ALA A 24 -14.88 17.26 -13.59
N LEU A 25 -16.20 17.14 -13.43
CA LEU A 25 -17.04 18.14 -12.76
C LEU A 25 -16.67 18.30 -11.28
N LYS A 26 -16.50 17.19 -10.54
CA LYS A 26 -16.07 17.20 -9.13
C LYS A 26 -14.71 17.87 -8.94
N ASN A 27 -13.78 17.62 -9.87
CA ASN A 27 -12.45 18.22 -9.87
C ASN A 27 -12.51 19.71 -10.24
N PHE A 28 -13.29 20.09 -11.26
CA PHE A 28 -13.50 21.48 -11.66
C PHE A 28 -14.11 22.33 -10.53
N VAL A 29 -15.10 21.76 -9.82
CA VAL A 29 -15.76 22.46 -8.72
C VAL A 29 -14.91 22.43 -7.44
N GLY A 30 -13.93 21.52 -7.31
CA GLY A 30 -13.01 21.44 -6.18
C GLY A 30 -13.53 20.59 -5.00
N PHE A 31 -14.48 19.67 -5.25
CA PHE A 31 -15.13 18.86 -4.22
C PHE A 31 -14.17 17.95 -3.44
N ASN A 32 -13.14 17.44 -4.11
CA ASN A 32 -12.12 16.60 -3.47
C ASN A 32 -11.06 17.43 -2.73
N GLN A 33 -10.92 18.72 -3.05
CA GLN A 33 -9.87 19.60 -2.50
C GLN A 33 -10.31 20.31 -1.22
N PHE A 34 -11.58 20.70 -1.12
CA PHE A 34 -12.10 21.54 -0.02
C PHE A 34 -13.09 20.81 0.92
N GLY A 35 -13.33 19.52 0.69
CA GLY A 35 -14.09 18.63 1.57
C GLY A 35 -15.60 18.86 1.61
N ASP A 36 -16.27 18.13 2.52
CA ASP A 36 -17.75 18.06 2.59
C ASP A 36 -18.44 19.40 2.91
N GLU A 37 -17.76 20.29 3.64
CA GLU A 37 -18.24 21.63 3.95
C GLU A 37 -18.37 22.50 2.70
N TYR A 38 -17.38 22.41 1.82
CA TYR A 38 -17.40 23.14 0.56
C TYR A 38 -18.51 22.60 -0.35
N GLN A 39 -18.64 21.28 -0.45
CA GLN A 39 -19.73 20.66 -1.19
C GLN A 39 -21.09 21.18 -0.71
N GLN A 40 -21.30 21.28 0.61
CA GLN A 40 -22.59 21.71 1.18
C GLN A 40 -22.90 23.15 0.80
N SER A 41 -21.88 23.99 0.81
CA SER A 41 -21.99 25.41 0.47
C SER A 41 -22.27 25.61 -1.03
N VAL A 42 -21.69 24.77 -1.89
CA VAL A 42 -22.00 24.78 -3.34
C VAL A 42 -23.43 24.33 -3.60
N PHE A 43 -23.87 23.22 -2.99
CA PHE A 43 -25.26 22.76 -3.11
C PHE A 43 -26.26 23.80 -2.59
N ARG A 44 -25.90 24.53 -1.53
CA ARG A 44 -26.71 25.62 -1.00
C ARG A 44 -26.93 26.71 -2.05
N ILE A 45 -25.88 27.17 -2.74
CA ILE A 45 -26.02 28.17 -3.82
C ILE A 45 -26.94 27.64 -4.92
N LEU A 46 -26.75 26.40 -5.35
CA LEU A 46 -27.56 25.79 -6.41
C LEU A 46 -29.05 25.77 -6.04
N ILE A 47 -29.37 25.31 -4.81
CA ILE A 47 -30.75 25.24 -4.31
C ILE A 47 -31.35 26.65 -4.20
N ILE A 48 -30.60 27.62 -3.65
CA ILE A 48 -31.06 29.01 -3.55
C ILE A 48 -31.33 29.58 -4.94
N SER A 49 -30.43 29.39 -5.90
CA SER A 49 -30.62 29.87 -7.28
C SER A 49 -31.85 29.27 -7.94
N LEU A 50 -32.13 27.98 -7.71
CA LEU A 50 -33.32 27.31 -8.25
C LEU A 50 -34.61 27.85 -7.59
N ILE A 51 -34.59 28.07 -6.28
CA ILE A 51 -35.72 28.68 -5.56
C ILE A 51 -35.96 30.12 -6.04
N ILE A 52 -34.91 30.94 -6.14
CA ILE A 52 -34.99 32.30 -6.68
C ILE A 52 -35.62 32.26 -8.07
N SER A 53 -35.11 31.42 -8.98
CA SER A 53 -35.64 31.30 -10.34
C SER A 53 -37.12 30.89 -10.36
N SER A 54 -37.55 30.01 -9.46
CA SER A 54 -38.95 29.59 -9.38
C SER A 54 -39.88 30.71 -8.90
N ILE A 55 -39.43 31.51 -7.91
CA ILE A 55 -40.22 32.62 -7.37
C ILE A 55 -40.39 33.72 -8.42
N PHE A 56 -39.32 34.10 -9.12
CA PHE A 56 -39.38 35.10 -10.20
C PHE A 56 -40.18 34.63 -11.43
N TYR A 57 -40.33 33.32 -11.63
CA TYR A 57 -41.17 32.79 -12.71
C TYR A 57 -42.66 32.81 -12.35
N GLN A 58 -42.99 32.60 -11.07
CA GLN A 58 -44.37 32.45 -10.61
C GLN A 58 -45.04 33.77 -10.21
N TYR A 59 -44.28 34.77 -9.77
CA TYR A 59 -44.80 36.06 -9.31
C TYR A 59 -44.22 37.23 -10.09
N ASP A 60 -45.10 38.08 -10.66
CA ASP A 60 -44.72 39.31 -11.33
C ASP A 60 -44.19 40.39 -10.37
N GLU A 61 -44.69 40.42 -9.13
CA GLU A 61 -44.20 41.29 -8.06
C GLU A 61 -43.80 40.48 -6.82
N VAL A 62 -42.51 40.52 -6.49
CA VAL A 62 -41.95 39.86 -5.30
C VAL A 62 -41.81 40.89 -4.18
N ALA A 63 -42.37 40.58 -3.01
CA ALA A 63 -42.27 41.46 -1.84
C ALA A 63 -40.81 41.76 -1.48
N THR A 64 -40.53 43.01 -1.10
CA THR A 64 -39.17 43.48 -0.76
C THR A 64 -38.52 42.66 0.34
N SER A 65 -39.30 42.19 1.32
CA SER A 65 -38.86 41.29 2.39
C SER A 65 -38.30 39.97 1.84
N THR A 66 -38.95 39.36 0.87
CA THR A 66 -38.51 38.10 0.23
C THR A 66 -37.22 38.31 -0.54
N MET A 67 -37.09 39.43 -1.27
CA MET A 67 -35.85 39.77 -1.98
C MET A 67 -34.68 39.96 -1.03
N LEU A 68 -34.88 40.63 0.12
CA LEU A 68 -33.85 40.82 1.14
C LEU A 68 -33.38 39.50 1.75
N ILE A 69 -34.30 38.56 2.01
CA ILE A 69 -33.96 37.22 2.54
C ILE A 69 -33.10 36.46 1.52
N MET A 70 -33.50 36.44 0.25
CA MET A 70 -32.76 35.74 -0.82
C MET A 70 -31.36 36.36 -1.05
N ALA A 71 -31.26 37.69 -1.01
CA ALA A 71 -29.98 38.39 -1.12
C ALA A 71 -29.05 38.05 0.05
N TRP A 72 -29.57 38.07 1.28
CA TRP A 72 -28.80 37.70 2.46
C TRP A 72 -28.31 36.24 2.40
N PHE A 73 -29.16 35.31 1.98
CA PHE A 73 -28.81 33.91 1.79
C PHE A 73 -27.67 33.70 0.78
N THR A 74 -27.72 34.44 -0.32
CA THR A 74 -26.70 34.39 -1.37
C THR A 74 -25.37 34.93 -0.87
N ILE A 75 -25.37 36.10 -0.21
CA ILE A 75 -24.17 36.72 0.38
C ILE A 75 -23.55 35.80 1.44
N PHE A 76 -24.39 35.21 2.30
CA PHE A 76 -23.95 34.29 3.34
C PHE A 76 -23.29 33.03 2.76
N SER A 77 -23.90 32.44 1.74
CA SER A 77 -23.39 31.25 1.06
C SER A 77 -22.02 31.49 0.40
N ILE A 78 -21.88 32.61 -0.30
CA ILE A 78 -20.60 33.03 -0.90
C ILE A 78 -19.54 33.29 0.18
N SER A 79 -19.92 33.93 1.28
CA SER A 79 -19.02 34.22 2.40
C SER A 79 -18.48 32.94 3.06
N ILE A 80 -19.31 31.91 3.22
CA ILE A 80 -18.87 30.62 3.75
C ILE A 80 -17.92 29.91 2.79
N ILE A 81 -18.20 29.91 1.47
CA ILE A 81 -17.30 29.33 0.47
C ILE A 81 -15.92 29.99 0.54
N PHE A 82 -15.88 31.32 0.62
CA PHE A 82 -14.62 32.05 0.74
C PHE A 82 -13.88 31.72 2.05
N ASN A 83 -14.61 31.58 3.16
CA ASN A 83 -14.04 31.17 4.45
C ASN A 83 -13.46 29.76 4.40
N ILE A 84 -14.16 28.80 3.78
CA ILE A 84 -13.68 27.42 3.62
C ILE A 84 -12.44 27.38 2.73
N ARG A 85 -12.40 28.16 1.64
CA ARG A 85 -11.21 28.27 0.79
C ARG A 85 -10.00 28.84 1.53
N LYS A 86 -10.20 29.79 2.44
CA LYS A 86 -9.13 30.34 3.30
C LYS A 86 -8.68 29.39 4.41
N LYS A 87 -9.60 28.62 4.99
CA LYS A 87 -9.36 27.68 6.09
C LYS A 87 -10.09 26.36 5.79
N PRO A 88 -9.46 25.45 5.01
CA PRO A 88 -10.10 24.23 4.52
C PRO A 88 -10.30 23.17 5.60
N ALA A 89 -9.61 23.28 6.74
CA ALA A 89 -9.81 22.38 7.87
C ALA A 89 -11.27 22.42 8.35
N GLN A 90 -11.80 21.25 8.68
CA GLN A 90 -13.17 21.13 9.20
C GLN A 90 -13.32 21.90 10.50
N ASN A 91 -14.41 22.64 10.65
CA ASN A 91 -14.67 23.44 11.84
C ASN A 91 -16.11 23.29 12.30
N ARG A 92 -16.28 22.59 13.43
CA ARG A 92 -17.60 22.29 14.00
C ARG A 92 -18.42 23.55 14.33
N LYS A 93 -17.78 24.66 14.73
CA LYS A 93 -18.50 25.94 14.98
C LYS A 93 -19.01 26.54 13.67
N ARG A 94 -18.23 26.48 12.60
CA ARG A 94 -18.63 26.93 11.26
C ARG A 94 -19.79 26.08 10.73
N GLN A 95 -19.72 24.77 10.89
CA GLN A 95 -20.78 23.83 10.50
C GLN A 95 -22.09 24.08 11.26
N LEU A 96 -22.03 24.27 12.58
CA LEU A 96 -23.22 24.58 13.39
C LEU A 96 -23.82 25.92 13.00
N PHE A 97 -22.99 26.96 12.85
CA PHE A 97 -23.47 28.28 12.42
C PHE A 97 -24.12 28.23 11.02
N ALA A 98 -23.50 27.50 10.10
CA ALA A 98 -24.04 27.22 8.77
C ALA A 98 -25.40 26.52 8.84
N MET A 99 -25.51 25.46 9.64
CA MET A 99 -26.74 24.69 9.83
C MET A 99 -27.85 25.55 10.42
N PHE A 100 -27.59 26.29 11.50
CA PHE A 100 -28.60 27.16 12.13
C PHE A 100 -29.11 28.21 11.16
N ASN A 101 -28.22 28.82 10.39
CA ASN A 101 -28.57 29.81 9.39
C ASN A 101 -29.45 29.21 8.29
N ASP A 102 -29.06 28.05 7.74
CA ASP A 102 -29.84 27.35 6.71
C ASP A 102 -31.27 27.01 7.19
N VAL A 103 -31.40 26.50 8.41
CA VAL A 103 -32.70 26.15 9.01
C VAL A 103 -33.52 27.40 9.29
N ALA A 104 -32.94 28.44 9.88
CA ALA A 104 -33.63 29.69 10.18
C ALA A 104 -34.13 30.36 8.91
N GLY A 105 -33.32 30.36 7.84
CA GLY A 105 -33.75 30.86 6.54
C GLY A 105 -34.90 30.12 5.94
N THR A 106 -34.78 28.80 5.90
CA THR A 106 -35.85 27.92 5.41
C THR A 106 -37.14 28.17 6.21
N SER A 107 -37.04 28.41 7.51
CA SER A 107 -38.17 28.76 8.39
C SER A 107 -38.80 30.10 8.04
N ILE A 108 -38.00 31.14 7.87
CA ILE A 108 -38.48 32.48 7.53
C ILE A 108 -39.08 32.49 6.12
N SER A 109 -38.43 31.85 5.15
CA SER A 109 -38.93 31.72 3.79
C SER A 109 -40.27 30.97 3.75
N LEU A 110 -40.43 29.90 4.52
CA LEU A 110 -41.70 29.18 4.66
C LEU A 110 -42.83 30.11 5.16
N TYR A 111 -42.54 30.97 6.14
CA TYR A 111 -43.52 31.90 6.68
C TYR A 111 -43.93 32.98 5.66
N VAL A 112 -42.96 33.53 4.92
CA VAL A 112 -43.20 34.65 3.98
C VAL A 112 -43.87 34.18 2.67
N THR A 113 -43.62 32.95 2.23
CA THR A 113 -44.02 32.47 0.90
C THR A 113 -45.38 31.76 0.84
N ASN A 114 -46.15 31.74 1.93
CA ASN A 114 -47.53 31.21 2.02
C ASN A 114 -47.75 29.89 1.25
N ASP A 115 -48.34 29.94 0.06
CA ASP A 115 -48.75 28.80 -0.78
C ASP A 115 -47.56 28.03 -1.40
N ILE A 116 -46.43 28.71 -1.69
CA ILE A 116 -45.19 28.06 -2.15
C ILE A 116 -44.44 27.36 -1.00
N GLY A 117 -44.88 27.58 0.25
CA GLY A 117 -44.25 27.06 1.46
C GLY A 117 -43.92 25.56 1.43
N GLY A 118 -44.74 24.75 0.73
CA GLY A 118 -44.52 23.30 0.60
C GLY A 118 -43.14 22.92 0.03
N VAL A 119 -42.56 23.74 -0.86
CA VAL A 119 -41.23 23.50 -1.44
C VAL A 119 -40.13 23.49 -0.36
N PHE A 120 -40.28 24.30 0.69
CA PHE A 120 -39.30 24.40 1.77
C PHE A 120 -39.27 23.17 2.67
N VAL A 121 -40.30 22.31 2.66
CA VAL A 121 -40.23 20.99 3.31
C VAL A 121 -39.21 20.08 2.62
N GLY A 122 -39.14 20.13 1.29
CA GLY A 122 -38.08 19.44 0.53
C GLY A 122 -36.69 19.96 0.91
N VAL A 123 -36.55 21.27 1.11
CA VAL A 123 -35.30 21.90 1.57
C VAL A 123 -34.94 21.43 2.98
N TYR A 124 -35.88 21.38 3.93
CA TYR A 124 -35.63 20.84 5.26
C TYR A 124 -35.14 19.39 5.22
N LEU A 125 -35.80 18.52 4.43
CA LEU A 125 -35.37 17.13 4.27
C LEU A 125 -33.96 17.05 3.71
N TRP A 126 -33.66 17.87 2.69
CA TRP A 126 -32.33 17.95 2.11
C TRP A 126 -31.27 18.39 3.13
N LEU A 127 -31.57 19.39 3.97
CA LEU A 127 -30.65 19.83 5.02
C LEU A 127 -30.40 18.71 6.03
N ILE A 128 -31.45 18.05 6.52
CA ILE A 128 -31.33 16.97 7.52
C ILE A 128 -30.46 15.82 6.97
N ILE A 129 -30.75 15.37 5.74
CA ILE A 129 -30.01 14.29 5.08
C ILE A 129 -28.57 14.75 4.79
N GLY A 130 -28.40 15.95 4.22
CA GLY A 130 -27.10 16.50 3.83
C GLY A 130 -26.15 16.65 5.02
N TYR A 131 -26.60 17.29 6.10
CA TYR A 131 -25.80 17.41 7.32
C TYR A 131 -25.58 16.06 8.01
N GLY A 132 -26.57 15.16 7.95
CA GLY A 132 -26.49 13.86 8.59
C GLY A 132 -25.50 12.90 7.94
N PHE A 133 -25.55 12.72 6.61
CA PHE A 133 -24.64 11.81 5.92
C PHE A 133 -23.19 12.32 5.89
N ARG A 134 -22.98 13.64 5.88
CA ARG A 134 -21.64 14.24 5.80
C ARG A 134 -20.95 14.38 7.15
N TYR A 135 -21.68 14.82 8.17
CA TYR A 135 -21.08 15.12 9.49
C TYR A 135 -21.53 14.12 10.58
N GLY A 136 -22.33 13.13 10.20
CA GLY A 136 -22.73 12.01 11.04
C GLY A 136 -23.99 12.24 11.88
N LYS A 137 -24.27 11.23 12.72
CA LYS A 137 -25.49 11.11 13.52
C LYS A 137 -25.81 12.35 14.35
N THR A 138 -24.82 12.96 15.01
CA THR A 138 -25.07 14.09 15.90
C THR A 138 -25.58 15.30 15.15
N MET A 139 -25.03 15.58 13.96
CA MET A 139 -25.50 16.67 13.11
C MET A 139 -26.86 16.35 12.49
N LEU A 140 -27.11 15.09 12.10
CA LEU A 140 -28.44 14.65 11.64
C LEU A 140 -29.52 14.98 12.68
N ILE A 141 -29.30 14.57 13.94
CA ILE A 141 -30.26 14.79 15.02
C ILE A 141 -30.42 16.28 15.32
N ALA A 142 -29.31 17.03 15.38
CA ALA A 142 -29.36 18.46 15.62
C ALA A 142 -30.18 19.18 14.54
N THR A 143 -29.87 18.94 13.26
CA THR A 143 -30.60 19.54 12.13
C THR A 143 -32.06 19.09 12.11
N PHE A 144 -32.34 17.82 12.40
CA PHE A 144 -33.72 17.32 12.47
C PHE A 144 -34.56 18.05 13.53
N LEU A 145 -34.06 18.15 14.76
CA LEU A 145 -34.78 18.82 15.85
C LEU A 145 -35.00 20.31 15.55
N THR A 146 -33.97 21.00 15.04
CA THR A 146 -34.10 22.42 14.70
C THR A 146 -35.02 22.65 13.52
N SER A 147 -34.99 21.80 12.49
CA SER A 147 -35.88 21.89 11.31
C SER A 147 -37.33 21.58 11.67
N LEU A 148 -37.57 20.60 12.53
CA LEU A 148 -38.91 20.26 13.00
C LEU A 148 -39.50 21.43 13.81
N ALA A 149 -38.71 22.03 14.71
CA ALA A 149 -39.13 23.22 15.45
C ALA A 149 -39.40 24.41 14.50
N GLY A 150 -38.50 24.67 13.55
CA GLY A 150 -38.64 25.72 12.55
C GLY A 150 -39.90 25.56 11.71
N PHE A 151 -40.17 24.35 11.22
CA PHE A 151 -41.39 24.04 10.46
C PHE A 151 -42.66 24.27 11.29
N VAL A 152 -42.73 23.71 12.50
CA VAL A 152 -43.92 23.84 13.37
C VAL A 152 -44.17 25.31 13.72
N ILE A 153 -43.14 26.06 14.13
CA ILE A 153 -43.28 27.48 14.50
C ILE A 153 -43.73 28.30 13.29
N SER A 154 -43.05 28.17 12.14
CA SER A 154 -43.39 28.95 10.94
C SER A 154 -44.77 28.62 10.38
N SER A 155 -45.17 27.34 10.41
CA SER A 155 -46.51 26.93 9.98
C SER A 155 -47.60 27.39 10.94
N LEU A 156 -47.37 27.38 12.26
CA LEU A 156 -48.36 27.88 13.22
C LEU A 156 -48.51 29.40 13.17
N MET A 157 -47.46 30.14 12.80
CA MET A 157 -47.51 31.61 12.66
C MET A 157 -48.14 32.06 11.33
N SER A 158 -48.12 31.21 10.30
CA SER A 158 -48.65 31.56 8.98
C SER A 158 -50.18 31.32 8.90
N PRO A 159 -50.99 32.34 8.57
CA PRO A 159 -52.45 32.20 8.43
C PRO A 159 -52.86 31.15 7.39
N TYR A 160 -52.05 30.96 6.34
CA TYR A 160 -52.30 29.98 5.29
C TYR A 160 -52.33 28.55 5.83
N TRP A 161 -51.32 28.17 6.62
CA TRP A 161 -51.20 26.80 7.15
C TRP A 161 -52.24 26.50 8.24
N GLN A 162 -52.69 27.52 8.98
CA GLN A 162 -53.79 27.37 9.94
C GLN A 162 -55.12 26.96 9.28
N THR A 163 -55.34 27.39 8.02
CA THR A 163 -56.54 27.03 7.26
C THR A 163 -56.40 25.71 6.48
N HIS A 164 -55.17 25.22 6.29
CA HIS A 164 -54.85 24.02 5.51
C HIS A 164 -54.26 22.89 6.37
N LEU A 165 -54.98 22.49 7.43
CA LEU A 165 -54.50 21.55 8.45
C LEU A 165 -54.11 20.16 7.90
N VAL A 166 -54.81 19.65 6.88
CA VAL A 166 -54.51 18.34 6.28
C VAL A 166 -53.11 18.35 5.65
N GLY A 167 -52.76 19.41 4.91
CA GLY A 167 -51.42 19.57 4.32
C GLY A 167 -50.35 19.73 5.40
N PHE A 168 -50.63 20.51 6.45
CA PHE A 168 -49.72 20.67 7.59
C PHE A 168 -49.38 19.32 8.25
N TYR A 169 -50.39 18.53 8.63
CA TYR A 169 -50.16 17.24 9.29
C TYR A 169 -49.48 16.23 8.36
N GLY A 170 -49.82 16.19 7.07
CA GLY A 170 -49.16 15.31 6.09
C GLY A 170 -47.66 15.61 5.94
N LEU A 171 -47.30 16.89 5.86
CA LEU A 171 -45.90 17.33 5.79
C LEU A 171 -45.17 17.13 7.12
N LEU A 172 -45.85 17.30 8.27
CA LEU A 172 -45.29 17.04 9.59
C LEU A 172 -44.93 15.55 9.76
N ILE A 173 -45.82 14.65 9.36
CA ILE A 173 -45.55 13.20 9.38
C ILE A 173 -44.35 12.88 8.50
N THR A 174 -44.26 13.47 7.30
CA THR A 174 -43.13 13.30 6.38
C THR A 174 -41.81 13.80 6.98
N MET A 175 -41.86 14.95 7.65
CA MET A 175 -40.74 15.55 8.39
C MET A 175 -40.23 14.66 9.53
N ILE A 176 -41.07 13.80 10.10
CA ILE A 176 -40.67 12.87 11.16
C ILE A 176 -40.22 11.52 10.58
N ALA A 177 -41.00 10.95 9.66
CA ALA A 177 -40.78 9.61 9.14
C ALA A 177 -39.46 9.47 8.36
N ILE A 178 -39.15 10.41 7.46
CA ILE A 178 -37.96 10.32 6.61
C ILE A 178 -36.67 10.45 7.43
N PRO A 179 -36.50 11.46 8.32
CA PRO A 179 -35.30 11.55 9.16
C PRO A 179 -35.10 10.37 10.11
N LEU A 180 -36.17 9.81 10.67
CA LEU A 180 -36.07 8.61 11.51
C LEU A 180 -35.56 7.40 10.71
N HIS A 181 -36.09 7.20 9.50
CA HIS A 181 -35.60 6.15 8.61
C HIS A 181 -34.14 6.39 8.19
N ALA A 182 -33.78 7.63 7.85
CA ALA A 182 -32.41 8.01 7.51
C ALA A 182 -31.44 7.77 8.70
N LEU A 183 -31.86 8.08 9.93
CA LEU A 183 -31.08 7.82 11.13
C LEU A 183 -30.85 6.31 11.36
N ALA A 184 -31.89 5.50 11.15
CA ALA A 184 -31.77 4.04 11.25
C ALA A 184 -30.82 3.48 10.18
N LEU A 185 -30.92 3.96 8.94
CA LEU A 185 -30.05 3.56 7.83
C LEU A 185 -28.59 3.95 8.11
N LEU A 186 -28.35 5.16 8.62
CA LEU A 186 -27.01 5.65 8.95
C LEU A 186 -26.35 4.79 10.05
N ASN A 187 -27.11 4.38 11.07
CA ASN A 187 -26.59 3.47 12.10
C ASN A 187 -26.28 2.08 11.52
N LYS A 188 -27.17 1.51 10.71
CA LYS A 188 -26.94 0.21 10.05
C LYS A 188 -25.69 0.23 9.18
N LEU A 189 -25.49 1.29 8.41
CA LEU A 189 -24.31 1.45 7.55
C LEU A 189 -23.03 1.53 8.39
N LYS A 190 -23.03 2.33 9.46
CA LYS A 190 -21.89 2.47 10.37
C LYS A 190 -21.54 1.16 11.10
N ASP A 191 -22.55 0.38 11.49
CA ASP A 191 -22.32 -0.91 12.13
C ASP A 191 -21.79 -1.95 11.14
N ALA A 192 -22.28 -1.94 9.91
CA ALA A 192 -21.79 -2.82 8.84
C ALA A 192 -20.33 -2.51 8.50
N THR A 193 -19.96 -1.23 8.34
CA THR A 193 -18.56 -0.84 8.06
C THR A 193 -17.65 -1.21 9.22
N LYS A 194 -18.05 -0.94 10.47
CA LYS A 194 -17.27 -1.30 11.66
C LYS A 194 -17.05 -2.81 11.78
N LYS A 195 -18.07 -3.63 11.47
CA LYS A 195 -17.95 -5.09 11.45
C LYS A 195 -16.98 -5.57 10.36
N ALA A 196 -17.06 -4.99 9.16
CA ALA A 196 -16.16 -5.32 8.06
C ALA A 196 -14.69 -4.96 8.40
N GLU A 197 -14.45 -3.78 8.98
CA GLU A 197 -13.13 -3.35 9.43
C GLU A 197 -12.57 -4.26 10.54
N ALA A 198 -13.39 -4.61 11.53
CA ALA A 198 -12.99 -5.51 12.60
C ALA A 198 -12.63 -6.91 12.08
N ALA A 199 -13.42 -7.46 11.15
CA ALA A 199 -13.14 -8.74 10.50
C ALA A 199 -11.82 -8.71 9.73
N ASN A 200 -11.56 -7.65 8.96
CA ASN A 200 -10.28 -7.47 8.24
C ASN A 200 -9.10 -7.36 9.20
N LYS A 201 -9.22 -6.59 10.28
CA LYS A 201 -8.16 -6.46 11.28
C LYS A 201 -7.83 -7.81 11.93
N ALA A 202 -8.85 -8.56 12.35
CA ALA A 202 -8.69 -9.89 12.93
C ALA A 202 -8.05 -10.89 11.95
N LYS A 203 -8.48 -10.88 10.68
CA LYS A 203 -7.86 -11.68 9.60
C LYS A 203 -6.36 -11.40 9.49
N ASN A 204 -5.97 -10.13 9.49
CA ASN A 204 -4.56 -9.74 9.34
C ASN A 204 -3.71 -10.09 10.58
N GLU A 205 -4.25 -9.88 11.78
CA GLU A 205 -3.57 -10.27 13.02
C GLU A 205 -3.38 -11.79 13.11
N PHE A 206 -4.40 -12.55 12.73
CA PHE A 206 -4.33 -14.02 12.65
C PHE A 206 -3.27 -14.49 11.67
N LEU A 207 -3.26 -13.94 10.44
CA LEU A 207 -2.26 -14.30 9.42
C LEU A 207 -0.84 -13.99 9.91
N SER A 208 -0.63 -12.82 10.53
CA SER A 208 0.66 -12.43 11.10
C SER A 208 1.15 -13.39 12.17
N HIS A 209 0.29 -13.77 13.12
CA HIS A 209 0.62 -14.70 14.20
C HIS A 209 0.93 -16.10 13.65
N ILE A 210 0.04 -16.64 12.83
CA ILE A 210 0.19 -17.98 12.26
C ILE A 210 1.47 -18.09 11.43
N SER A 211 1.83 -17.05 10.68
CA SER A 211 3.08 -17.10 9.92
C SER A 211 4.31 -17.16 10.82
N HIS A 212 4.34 -16.41 11.92
CA HIS A 212 5.43 -16.51 12.89
C HIS A 212 5.50 -17.91 13.51
N GLU A 213 4.33 -18.49 13.84
CA GLU A 213 4.25 -19.84 14.40
C GLU A 213 4.57 -20.95 13.39
N ILE A 214 4.36 -20.74 12.08
CA ILE A 214 4.77 -21.68 11.03
C ILE A 214 6.26 -21.50 10.70
N ARG A 215 6.77 -20.27 10.71
CA ARG A 215 8.17 -19.96 10.36
C ARG A 215 9.16 -20.63 11.30
N THR A 216 8.91 -20.58 12.62
CA THR A 216 9.82 -21.15 13.63
C THR A 216 10.07 -22.66 13.46
N PRO A 217 9.05 -23.55 13.42
CA PRO A 217 9.29 -24.97 13.21
C PRO A 217 9.86 -25.26 11.83
N LEU A 218 9.50 -24.47 10.82
CA LEU A 218 9.98 -24.65 9.45
C LEU A 218 11.47 -24.33 9.30
N ASN A 219 11.93 -23.23 9.93
CA ASN A 219 13.35 -22.92 10.01
C ASN A 219 14.12 -24.02 10.76
N GLY A 220 13.51 -24.63 11.78
CA GLY A 220 14.05 -25.81 12.45
C GLY A 220 14.19 -27.02 11.52
N ILE A 221 13.20 -27.29 10.67
CA ILE A 221 13.26 -28.36 9.66
C ILE A 221 14.33 -28.06 8.61
N VAL A 222 14.43 -26.81 8.12
CA VAL A 222 15.47 -26.39 7.17
C VAL A 222 16.86 -26.51 7.78
N GLY A 223 17.05 -26.09 9.04
CA GLY A 223 18.31 -26.19 9.75
C GLY A 223 18.72 -27.64 10.01
N ALA A 224 17.80 -28.47 10.52
CA ALA A 224 18.02 -29.91 10.67
C ALA A 224 18.34 -30.56 9.31
N CYS A 225 17.71 -30.05 8.26
CA CYS A 225 18.04 -30.47 6.93
C CYS A 225 19.49 -30.12 6.58
N ASP A 226 19.88 -28.85 6.65
CA ASP A 226 21.23 -28.41 6.31
C ASP A 226 22.34 -29.20 7.02
N LEU A 227 22.12 -29.58 8.28
CA LEU A 227 23.01 -30.46 9.04
C LEU A 227 23.10 -31.86 8.42
N LEU A 228 21.97 -32.47 8.07
CA LEU A 228 21.95 -33.79 7.41
C LEU A 228 22.62 -33.76 6.03
N GLY A 229 22.40 -32.70 5.24
CA GLY A 229 23.05 -32.52 3.93
C GLY A 229 24.57 -32.41 4.00
N SER A 230 25.10 -32.07 5.18
CA SER A 230 26.53 -31.97 5.45
C SER A 230 27.16 -33.27 5.96
N ALA A 231 26.33 -34.27 6.32
CA ALA A 231 26.77 -35.61 6.65
C ALA A 231 27.07 -36.44 5.37
N ASN A 232 27.92 -37.46 5.51
CA ASN A 232 28.32 -38.34 4.41
C ASN A 232 27.15 -39.30 4.04
N LEU A 233 26.11 -38.75 3.40
CA LEU A 233 24.88 -39.45 3.06
C LEU A 233 25.07 -40.36 1.84
N ASN A 234 24.50 -41.57 1.90
CA ASN A 234 24.38 -42.44 0.73
C ASN A 234 23.40 -41.82 -0.31
N LYS A 235 23.52 -42.19 -1.59
CA LYS A 235 22.80 -41.56 -2.72
C LYS A 235 21.29 -41.48 -2.54
N ASP A 236 20.66 -42.50 -1.98
CA ASP A 236 19.21 -42.55 -1.77
C ASP A 236 18.74 -41.59 -0.65
N HIS A 237 19.54 -41.46 0.41
CA HIS A 237 19.25 -40.54 1.51
C HIS A 237 19.48 -39.08 1.11
N ALA A 238 20.49 -38.79 0.28
CA ALA A 238 20.73 -37.45 -0.27
C ALA A 238 19.58 -36.95 -1.16
N MET A 239 18.90 -37.86 -1.88
CA MET A 239 17.74 -37.52 -2.72
C MET A 239 16.51 -37.16 -1.87
N LEU A 240 16.14 -38.02 -0.91
CA LEU A 240 15.07 -37.75 0.06
C LEU A 240 15.31 -36.46 0.85
N PHE A 241 16.56 -36.25 1.21
CA PHE A 241 17.04 -35.05 1.88
C PHE A 241 16.81 -33.77 1.05
N ASN A 242 17.24 -33.76 -0.21
CA ASN A 242 17.03 -32.63 -1.11
C ASN A 242 15.55 -32.33 -1.35
N VAL A 243 14.70 -33.37 -1.40
CA VAL A 243 13.24 -33.22 -1.48
C VAL A 243 12.67 -32.55 -0.23
N MET A 244 13.09 -32.97 0.97
CA MET A 244 12.64 -32.41 2.24
C MET A 244 13.07 -30.93 2.41
N LYS A 245 14.32 -30.62 2.06
CA LYS A 245 14.87 -29.26 2.07
C LYS A 245 14.15 -28.34 1.08
N SER A 246 13.96 -28.80 -0.16
CA SER A 246 13.22 -28.07 -1.19
C SER A 246 11.78 -27.77 -0.77
N SER A 247 11.09 -28.77 -0.19
CA SER A 247 9.71 -28.63 0.28
C SER A 247 9.59 -27.63 1.44
N SER A 248 10.56 -27.63 2.35
CA SER A 248 10.58 -26.72 3.51
C SER A 248 10.84 -25.27 3.08
N ASN A 249 11.78 -25.06 2.16
CA ASN A 249 12.03 -23.74 1.57
C ASN A 249 10.80 -23.21 0.81
N MET A 250 10.13 -24.07 0.04
CA MET A 250 8.91 -23.70 -0.69
C MET A 250 7.76 -23.32 0.25
N LEU A 251 7.59 -24.04 1.36
CA LEU A 251 6.58 -23.70 2.37
C LEU A 251 6.91 -22.35 3.05
N LEU A 252 8.18 -22.06 3.29
CA LEU A 252 8.61 -20.82 3.94
C LEU A 252 8.34 -19.63 3.02
N GLU A 253 8.64 -19.79 1.74
CA GLU A 253 8.36 -18.81 0.70
C GLU A 253 6.84 -18.57 0.55
N LEU A 254 6.02 -19.63 0.55
CA LEU A 254 4.56 -19.53 0.52
C LEU A 254 4.02 -18.73 1.71
N VAL A 255 4.49 -19.03 2.92
CA VAL A 255 4.07 -18.36 4.15
C VAL A 255 4.46 -16.88 4.14
N ASN A 256 5.68 -16.56 3.71
CA ASN A 256 6.15 -15.17 3.61
C ASN A 256 5.34 -14.40 2.56
N ASN A 257 5.07 -15.00 1.39
CA ASN A 257 4.27 -14.40 0.34
C ASN A 257 2.83 -14.08 0.78
N VAL A 258 2.19 -14.97 1.56
CA VAL A 258 0.85 -14.73 2.11
C VAL A 258 0.86 -13.57 3.11
N LEU A 259 1.91 -13.46 3.93
CA LEU A 259 2.05 -12.33 4.85
C LEU A 259 2.25 -11.01 4.14
N ASP A 260 3.14 -10.98 3.15
CA ASP A 260 3.44 -9.77 2.42
C ASP A 260 2.17 -9.28 1.71
N LEU A 261 1.39 -10.19 1.12
CA LEU A 261 0.07 -9.88 0.57
C LEU A 261 -0.88 -9.28 1.63
N SER A 262 -0.98 -9.89 2.83
CA SER A 262 -1.83 -9.39 3.91
C SER A 262 -1.40 -8.02 4.43
N LYS A 263 -0.09 -7.76 4.54
CA LYS A 263 0.44 -6.46 4.94
C LYS A 263 0.10 -5.39 3.90
N ILE A 264 0.23 -5.72 2.61
CA ILE A 264 -0.12 -4.83 1.50
C ILE A 264 -1.64 -4.52 1.52
N GLU A 265 -2.51 -5.53 1.59
CA GLU A 265 -3.97 -5.35 1.65
C GLU A 265 -4.41 -4.47 2.84
N SER A 266 -3.67 -4.52 3.94
CA SER A 266 -3.96 -3.75 5.15
C SER A 266 -3.43 -2.32 5.15
N GLY A 267 -2.65 -1.93 4.13
CA GLY A 267 -1.99 -0.62 4.05
C GLY A 267 -0.89 -0.40 5.10
N LYS A 268 -0.45 -1.45 5.80
CA LYS A 268 0.58 -1.38 6.87
C LYS A 268 2.02 -1.49 6.37
N VAL A 269 2.23 -1.50 5.05
CA VAL A 269 3.57 -1.59 4.48
C VAL A 269 4.32 -0.29 4.76
N ILE A 270 5.39 -0.39 5.55
CA ILE A 270 6.26 0.75 5.85
C ILE A 270 7.03 1.07 4.57
N ASN A 271 6.73 2.21 3.95
CA ASN A 271 7.48 2.70 2.81
C ASN A 271 8.81 3.30 3.30
N ASN A 272 9.83 2.46 3.49
CA ASN A 272 11.17 2.95 3.82
C ASN A 272 11.88 3.31 2.51
N THR A 273 12.16 4.59 2.30
CA THR A 273 12.90 5.08 1.14
C THR A 273 14.34 5.40 1.52
N GLU A 274 15.28 5.03 0.68
CA GLU A 274 16.71 5.22 0.90
C GLU A 274 17.43 5.63 -0.39
N ASP A 275 18.65 6.13 -0.24
CA ASP A 275 19.55 6.42 -1.35
C ASP A 275 20.24 5.13 -1.80
N PHE A 276 20.15 4.79 -3.09
CA PHE A 276 20.85 3.62 -3.61
C PHE A 276 21.29 3.78 -5.07
N TYR A 277 22.20 2.89 -5.47
CA TYR A 277 22.68 2.80 -6.84
C TYR A 277 21.92 1.72 -7.61
N LEU A 278 21.22 2.10 -8.69
CA LEU A 278 20.48 1.17 -9.56
C LEU A 278 21.37 0.04 -10.07
N ARG A 279 22.62 0.35 -10.41
CA ARG A 279 23.58 -0.65 -10.89
C ARG A 279 23.84 -1.74 -9.86
N ASN A 280 23.97 -1.39 -8.58
CA ASN A 280 24.21 -2.36 -7.51
C ASN A 280 22.98 -3.24 -7.31
N LEU A 281 21.79 -2.65 -7.33
CA LEU A 281 20.52 -3.36 -7.23
C LEU A 281 20.39 -4.41 -8.35
N VAL A 282 20.53 -4.01 -9.60
CA VAL A 282 20.38 -4.90 -10.77
C VAL A 282 21.48 -5.98 -10.78
N THR A 283 22.74 -5.60 -10.56
CA THR A 283 23.86 -6.56 -10.51
C THR A 283 23.67 -7.59 -9.42
N SER A 284 23.29 -7.16 -8.21
CA SER A 284 23.05 -8.06 -7.09
C SER A 284 21.91 -9.05 -7.39
N THR A 285 20.89 -8.61 -8.12
CA THR A 285 19.76 -9.47 -8.51
C THR A 285 20.18 -10.49 -9.55
N VAL A 286 20.89 -10.07 -10.61
CA VAL A 286 21.37 -10.97 -11.67
C VAL A 286 22.30 -12.06 -11.11
N ASN A 287 23.21 -11.69 -10.20
CA ASN A 287 24.14 -12.63 -9.57
C ASN A 287 23.45 -13.74 -8.78
N LEU A 288 22.24 -13.50 -8.23
CA LEU A 288 21.49 -14.54 -7.51
C LEU A 288 21.07 -15.69 -8.43
N PHE A 289 20.80 -15.40 -9.70
CA PHE A 289 20.27 -16.37 -10.66
C PHE A 289 21.32 -16.88 -11.66
N GLU A 290 22.53 -16.31 -11.68
CA GLU A 290 23.60 -16.67 -12.61
C GLU A 290 23.94 -18.17 -12.59
N THR A 291 24.02 -18.77 -11.40
CA THR A 291 24.32 -20.20 -11.27
C THR A 291 23.18 -21.08 -11.80
N GLN A 292 21.93 -20.72 -11.50
CA GLN A 292 20.75 -21.46 -11.96
C GLN A 292 20.58 -21.37 -13.48
N ALA A 293 20.78 -20.18 -14.05
CA ALA A 293 20.74 -19.94 -15.48
C ALA A 293 21.86 -20.71 -16.20
N SER A 294 23.09 -20.66 -15.67
CA SER A 294 24.24 -21.38 -16.22
C SER A 294 24.05 -22.90 -16.22
N GLN A 295 23.45 -23.47 -15.17
CA GLN A 295 23.12 -24.90 -15.09
C GLN A 295 22.12 -25.35 -16.16
N LYS A 296 21.20 -24.45 -16.57
CA LYS A 296 20.25 -24.69 -17.66
C LYS A 296 20.81 -24.35 -19.05
N GLY A 297 22.00 -23.74 -19.14
CA GLY A 297 22.53 -23.21 -20.40
C GLY A 297 21.81 -21.94 -20.88
N VAL A 298 21.14 -21.22 -19.99
CA VAL A 298 20.48 -19.93 -20.26
C VAL A 298 21.46 -18.79 -19.98
N SER A 299 21.60 -17.87 -20.94
CA SER A 299 22.42 -16.66 -20.76
C SER A 299 21.63 -15.58 -20.04
N ILE A 300 22.22 -14.92 -19.04
CA ILE A 300 21.60 -13.81 -18.33
C ILE A 300 22.45 -12.55 -18.46
N ALA A 301 21.84 -11.43 -18.83
CA ALA A 301 22.55 -10.16 -19.01
C ALA A 301 21.66 -8.98 -18.59
N TYR A 302 22.29 -7.83 -18.32
CA TYR A 302 21.56 -6.60 -18.04
C TYR A 302 22.16 -5.40 -18.76
N GLU A 303 21.33 -4.40 -19.03
CA GLU A 303 21.70 -3.14 -19.68
C GLU A 303 20.95 -1.98 -19.00
N ILE A 304 21.67 -0.90 -18.71
CA ILE A 304 21.10 0.33 -18.13
C ILE A 304 21.39 1.46 -19.13
N SER A 305 20.36 2.13 -19.61
CA SER A 305 20.49 3.22 -20.58
C SER A 305 21.27 4.41 -19.99
N LYS A 306 22.01 5.12 -20.84
CA LYS A 306 22.90 6.23 -20.41
C LYS A 306 22.12 7.41 -19.83
N GLU A 307 20.87 7.56 -20.26
CA GLU A 307 19.95 8.60 -19.84
C GLU A 307 19.37 8.33 -18.44
N THR A 308 19.58 7.12 -17.90
CA THR A 308 19.02 6.71 -16.61
C THR A 308 19.91 7.14 -15.44
N PRO A 309 19.36 7.84 -14.42
CA PRO A 309 20.15 8.27 -13.27
C PRO A 309 20.63 7.06 -12.47
N LEU A 310 21.94 6.95 -12.25
CA LEU A 310 22.54 5.79 -11.56
C LEU A 310 22.28 5.79 -10.05
N ARG A 311 22.09 6.96 -9.44
CA ARG A 311 21.80 7.15 -8.03
C ARG A 311 20.41 7.74 -7.89
N VAL A 312 19.57 7.07 -7.10
CA VAL A 312 18.15 7.40 -6.93
C VAL A 312 17.78 7.33 -5.46
N HIS A 313 16.73 8.05 -5.07
CA HIS A 313 16.09 7.91 -3.77
C HIS A 313 14.73 7.22 -3.93
N GLY A 314 14.51 6.14 -3.19
CA GLY A 314 13.27 5.34 -3.27
C GLY A 314 13.34 4.04 -2.47
N ASN A 315 12.36 3.16 -2.64
CA ASN A 315 12.29 1.91 -1.88
C ASN A 315 13.11 0.79 -2.55
N MET A 316 14.39 0.69 -2.18
CA MET A 316 15.31 -0.31 -2.73
C MET A 316 14.82 -1.75 -2.47
N LEU A 317 14.34 -2.03 -1.25
CA LEU A 317 13.93 -3.37 -0.84
C LEU A 317 12.77 -3.91 -1.68
N HIS A 318 11.70 -3.13 -1.85
CA HIS A 318 10.55 -3.56 -2.66
C HIS A 318 10.89 -3.60 -4.14
N THR A 319 11.71 -2.66 -4.64
CA THR A 319 12.18 -2.70 -6.03
C THR A 319 12.99 -3.97 -6.29
N LYS A 320 13.86 -4.36 -5.34
CA LYS A 320 14.62 -5.62 -5.39
C LYS A 320 13.69 -6.83 -5.39
N GLN A 321 12.67 -6.83 -4.54
CA GLN A 321 11.72 -7.94 -4.44
C GLN A 321 10.97 -8.16 -5.75
N VAL A 322 10.49 -7.07 -6.38
CA VAL A 322 9.82 -7.12 -7.69
C VAL A 322 10.78 -7.71 -8.74
N LEU A 323 12.02 -7.23 -8.80
CA LEU A 323 13.03 -7.73 -9.74
C LEU A 323 13.37 -9.21 -9.52
N ILE A 324 13.58 -9.64 -8.27
CA ILE A 324 13.88 -11.04 -7.93
C ILE A 324 12.76 -11.95 -8.44
N ASN A 325 11.50 -11.58 -8.21
CA ASN A 325 10.37 -12.39 -8.65
C ASN A 325 10.28 -12.47 -10.18
N LEU A 326 10.41 -11.35 -10.89
CA LEU A 326 10.33 -11.34 -12.36
C LEU A 326 11.52 -12.08 -13.02
N VAL A 327 12.75 -11.83 -12.57
CA VAL A 327 13.95 -12.52 -13.07
C VAL A 327 13.92 -14.00 -12.72
N GLY A 328 13.47 -14.35 -11.51
CA GLY A 328 13.28 -15.74 -11.10
C GLY A 328 12.28 -16.48 -11.99
N ASN A 329 11.15 -15.84 -12.34
CA ASN A 329 10.19 -16.41 -13.27
C ASN A 329 10.79 -16.58 -14.67
N ALA A 330 11.49 -15.59 -15.20
CA ALA A 330 12.17 -15.70 -16.49
C ALA A 330 13.15 -16.90 -16.53
N VAL A 331 14.07 -16.99 -15.58
CA VAL A 331 15.03 -18.12 -15.50
C VAL A 331 14.32 -19.46 -15.26
N LYS A 332 13.19 -19.46 -14.54
CA LYS A 332 12.39 -20.66 -14.31
C LYS A 332 11.75 -21.19 -15.59
N PHE A 333 11.16 -20.31 -16.42
CA PHE A 333 10.36 -20.67 -17.61
C PHE A 333 11.13 -20.66 -18.93
N THR A 334 12.39 -20.21 -18.93
CA THR A 334 13.32 -20.41 -20.06
C THR A 334 14.13 -21.71 -19.85
N GLU A 335 13.96 -22.68 -20.75
CA GLU A 335 14.75 -23.92 -20.74
C GLU A 335 16.10 -23.75 -21.45
N GLN A 336 16.11 -23.02 -22.58
CA GLN A 336 17.30 -22.67 -23.35
C GLN A 336 17.14 -21.27 -23.94
N GLY A 337 18.24 -20.51 -24.08
CA GLY A 337 18.24 -19.19 -24.70
C GLY A 337 18.78 -18.09 -23.79
N SER A 338 18.03 -16.99 -23.64
CA SER A 338 18.50 -15.81 -22.92
C SER A 338 17.42 -15.11 -22.07
N VAL A 339 17.89 -14.46 -21.01
CA VAL A 339 17.14 -13.52 -20.17
C VAL A 339 17.90 -12.20 -20.14
N LYS A 340 17.27 -11.12 -20.58
CA LYS A 340 17.85 -9.77 -20.61
C LYS A 340 17.05 -8.83 -19.70
N ILE A 341 17.75 -8.12 -18.82
CA ILE A 341 17.17 -7.05 -18.01
C ILE A 341 17.53 -5.71 -18.65
N LEU A 342 16.54 -4.89 -19.00
CA LEU A 342 16.74 -3.55 -19.55
C LEU A 342 16.18 -2.50 -18.58
N VAL A 343 16.98 -1.48 -18.26
CA VAL A 343 16.55 -0.37 -17.39
C VAL A 343 16.64 0.94 -18.17
N THR A 344 15.50 1.60 -18.33
CA THR A 344 15.35 2.84 -19.10
C THR A 344 14.61 3.90 -18.30
N THR A 345 14.76 5.17 -18.67
CA THR A 345 13.96 6.27 -18.09
C THR A 345 12.93 6.72 -19.12
N THR A 346 11.65 6.67 -18.77
CA THR A 346 10.51 7.00 -19.65
C THR A 346 10.15 8.48 -19.59
N ASP A 347 10.26 9.10 -18.41
CA ASP A 347 10.03 10.52 -18.20
C ASP A 347 11.09 11.12 -17.28
N GLN A 348 11.60 12.29 -17.66
CA GLN A 348 12.59 13.06 -16.94
C GLN A 348 11.99 14.38 -16.45
N GLY A 349 11.16 14.33 -15.42
CA GLY A 349 10.79 15.53 -14.66
C GLY A 349 12.01 16.20 -14.01
N HIS A 350 11.84 17.44 -13.54
CA HIS A 350 12.92 18.20 -12.90
C HIS A 350 13.44 17.56 -11.59
N SER A 351 12.58 16.88 -10.83
CA SER A 351 12.92 16.24 -9.54
C SER A 351 12.69 14.73 -9.48
N GLN A 352 11.87 14.18 -10.39
CA GLN A 352 11.54 12.76 -10.44
C GLN A 352 11.91 12.15 -11.80
N ALA A 353 12.35 10.89 -11.77
CA ALA A 353 12.60 10.06 -12.94
C ALA A 353 11.68 8.84 -12.87
N ASN A 354 10.85 8.65 -13.88
CA ASN A 354 10.16 7.38 -14.03
C ASN A 354 11.13 6.38 -14.66
N ILE A 355 11.45 5.31 -13.93
CA ILE A 355 12.39 4.29 -14.38
C ILE A 355 11.60 3.02 -14.68
N LYS A 356 11.71 2.56 -15.93
CA LYS A 356 11.15 1.32 -16.43
C LYS A 356 12.20 0.22 -16.36
N PHE A 357 11.83 -0.89 -15.73
CA PHE A 357 12.59 -2.13 -15.70
C PHE A 357 11.87 -3.16 -16.54
N GLU A 358 12.58 -3.77 -17.48
CA GLU A 358 12.06 -4.77 -18.39
C GLU A 358 12.87 -6.06 -18.22
N VAL A 359 12.18 -7.19 -18.08
CA VAL A 359 12.75 -8.53 -17.98
C VAL A 359 12.24 -9.31 -19.19
N ILE A 360 13.12 -9.47 -20.17
CA ILE A 360 12.84 -10.09 -21.46
C ILE A 360 13.42 -11.49 -21.45
N ASP A 361 12.60 -12.50 -21.66
CA ASP A 361 13.01 -13.90 -21.74
C ASP A 361 12.63 -14.53 -23.08
N SER A 362 13.41 -15.51 -23.51
CA SER A 362 13.14 -16.31 -24.72
C SER A 362 12.46 -17.65 -24.39
N GLY A 363 11.68 -17.70 -23.31
CA GLY A 363 11.04 -18.91 -22.81
C GLY A 363 9.79 -19.34 -23.59
N THR A 364 8.94 -20.14 -22.95
CA THR A 364 7.74 -20.71 -23.59
C THR A 364 6.68 -19.68 -23.95
N GLY A 365 6.78 -18.45 -23.45
CA GLY A 365 5.75 -17.43 -23.57
C GLY A 365 4.44 -17.80 -22.87
N ILE A 366 3.45 -16.91 -22.99
CA ILE A 366 2.14 -17.00 -22.35
C ILE A 366 1.06 -16.90 -23.43
N ALA A 367 0.01 -17.71 -23.31
CA ALA A 367 -1.14 -17.66 -24.23
C ALA A 367 -2.01 -16.41 -23.98
N ASP A 368 -2.59 -15.87 -25.04
CA ASP A 368 -3.40 -14.63 -25.00
C ASP A 368 -4.59 -14.71 -24.03
N ASP A 369 -5.15 -15.90 -23.82
CA ASP A 369 -6.26 -16.14 -22.90
C ASP A 369 -5.86 -16.00 -21.41
N SER A 370 -4.57 -16.17 -21.12
CA SER A 370 -4.02 -16.17 -19.77
C SER A 370 -3.50 -14.79 -19.37
N LEU A 371 -3.08 -13.95 -20.33
CA LEU A 371 -2.52 -12.61 -20.10
C LEU A 371 -3.36 -11.69 -19.18
N PRO A 372 -4.71 -11.63 -19.29
CA PRO A 372 -5.50 -10.76 -18.41
C PRO A 372 -5.44 -11.16 -16.94
N HIS A 373 -5.17 -12.45 -16.66
CA HIS A 373 -5.30 -13.03 -15.33
C HIS A 373 -3.95 -13.30 -14.65
N ILE A 374 -2.81 -13.05 -15.31
CA ILE A 374 -1.49 -13.40 -14.76
C ILE A 374 -1.09 -12.65 -13.48
N PHE A 375 -1.76 -11.52 -13.18
CA PHE A 375 -1.54 -10.74 -11.97
C PHE A 375 -2.61 -11.00 -10.89
N GLU A 376 -3.62 -11.83 -11.17
CA GLU A 376 -4.63 -12.21 -10.19
C GLU A 376 -4.08 -13.25 -9.20
N SER A 377 -4.47 -13.14 -7.93
CA SER A 377 -4.02 -14.03 -6.86
C SER A 377 -4.38 -15.49 -7.16
N PHE A 378 -3.41 -16.40 -7.03
CA PHE A 378 -3.57 -17.85 -7.17
C PHE A 378 -3.91 -18.34 -8.58
N VAL A 379 -3.78 -17.49 -9.61
CA VAL A 379 -3.97 -17.91 -11.00
C VAL A 379 -2.66 -18.43 -11.58
N GLN A 380 -2.71 -19.58 -12.24
CA GLN A 380 -1.61 -20.17 -13.01
C GLN A 380 -2.06 -20.36 -14.46
N ALA A 381 -1.14 -20.17 -15.42
CA ALA A 381 -1.44 -20.40 -16.85
C ALA A 381 -1.82 -21.87 -17.09
N LYS A 382 -2.96 -22.10 -17.76
CA LYS A 382 -3.66 -23.39 -17.84
C LYS A 382 -2.92 -24.50 -18.62
N GLU A 383 -1.86 -24.19 -19.37
CA GLU A 383 -1.26 -25.12 -20.34
C GLU A 383 0.20 -25.53 -20.10
N SER A 384 0.72 -25.40 -18.87
CA SER A 384 1.99 -26.07 -18.56
C SER A 384 1.76 -27.57 -18.32
N LYS A 385 1.88 -28.38 -19.38
CA LYS A 385 1.86 -29.88 -19.32
C LYS A 385 2.94 -30.47 -18.40
N HIS A 386 3.87 -29.64 -17.91
CA HIS A 386 4.73 -29.94 -16.79
C HIS A 386 4.24 -29.18 -15.55
N LYS A 387 3.85 -29.91 -14.49
CA LYS A 387 3.59 -29.40 -13.14
C LYS A 387 4.84 -28.70 -12.59
N LEU A 388 5.12 -27.47 -13.01
CA LEU A 388 6.24 -26.65 -12.54
C LEU A 388 5.72 -25.63 -11.53
N GLY A 389 5.59 -26.11 -10.29
CA GLY A 389 4.99 -25.45 -9.14
C GLY A 389 5.47 -24.03 -8.88
N GLY A 390 4.50 -23.15 -8.61
CA GLY A 390 4.68 -21.83 -8.02
C GLY A 390 3.39 -21.47 -7.28
N SER A 391 3.44 -20.56 -6.32
CA SER A 391 2.27 -20.19 -5.51
C SER A 391 1.16 -19.47 -6.29
N GLY A 392 1.48 -18.93 -7.47
CA GLY A 392 0.61 -17.99 -8.19
C GLY A 392 0.47 -16.64 -7.46
N LEU A 393 1.31 -16.38 -6.44
CA LEU A 393 1.27 -15.14 -5.66
C LEU A 393 2.37 -14.16 -6.07
N GLY A 394 3.47 -14.62 -6.66
CA GLY A 394 4.62 -13.77 -6.97
C GLY A 394 4.24 -12.56 -7.82
N THR A 395 3.61 -12.78 -8.98
CA THR A 395 3.19 -11.70 -9.90
C THR A 395 2.18 -10.76 -9.26
N THR A 396 1.24 -11.26 -8.46
CA THR A 396 0.31 -10.45 -7.67
C THR A 396 1.03 -9.57 -6.65
N ILE A 397 2.00 -10.12 -5.91
CA ILE A 397 2.81 -9.36 -4.95
C ILE A 397 3.62 -8.29 -5.68
N SER A 398 4.24 -8.62 -6.81
CA SER A 398 4.94 -7.64 -7.64
C SER A 398 4.02 -6.49 -8.06
N LYS A 399 2.80 -6.78 -8.52
CA LYS A 399 1.82 -5.76 -8.89
C LYS A 399 1.46 -4.85 -7.71
N ASN A 400 1.11 -5.45 -6.58
CA ASN A 400 0.75 -4.72 -5.38
C ASN A 400 1.89 -3.84 -4.85
N LEU A 401 3.14 -4.33 -4.87
CA LEU A 401 4.32 -3.56 -4.48
C LEU A 401 4.58 -2.39 -5.43
N VAL A 402 4.45 -2.61 -6.74
CA VAL A 402 4.60 -1.55 -7.74
C VAL A 402 3.53 -0.48 -7.58
N GLU A 403 2.27 -0.86 -7.38
CA GLU A 403 1.16 0.08 -7.12
C GLU A 403 1.37 0.87 -5.81
N LEU A 404 1.87 0.23 -4.75
CA LEU A 404 2.26 0.90 -3.50
C LEU A 404 3.39 1.92 -3.71
N MET A 405 4.29 1.66 -4.66
CA MET A 405 5.36 2.59 -5.06
C MET A 405 4.89 3.60 -6.11
N HIS A 406 3.58 3.74 -6.33
CA HIS A 406 2.97 4.63 -7.33
C HIS A 406 3.41 4.37 -8.77
N GLY A 407 3.76 3.11 -9.06
CA GLY A 407 4.19 2.64 -10.36
C GLY A 407 3.13 1.87 -11.15
N GLN A 408 3.53 1.34 -12.30
CA GLN A 408 2.72 0.45 -13.15
C GLN A 408 3.49 -0.81 -13.50
N ILE A 409 2.81 -1.94 -13.65
CA ILE A 409 3.39 -3.22 -14.06
C ILE A 409 2.60 -3.79 -15.25
N GLY A 410 3.27 -4.49 -16.15
CA GLY A 410 2.64 -5.12 -17.30
C GLY A 410 3.45 -6.29 -17.85
N VAL A 411 2.86 -6.94 -18.85
CA VAL A 411 3.47 -8.05 -19.59
C VAL A 411 3.11 -7.93 -21.07
N GLU A 412 4.05 -8.27 -21.93
CA GLU A 412 3.85 -8.53 -23.35
C GLU A 412 4.44 -9.91 -23.65
N SER A 413 3.67 -10.84 -24.18
CA SER A 413 4.18 -12.19 -24.45
C SER A 413 3.44 -12.83 -25.61
N THR A 414 4.17 -13.65 -26.35
CA THR A 414 3.62 -14.49 -27.41
C THR A 414 4.04 -15.93 -27.13
N LEU A 415 3.06 -16.84 -27.17
CA LEU A 415 3.31 -18.26 -26.94
C LEU A 415 4.40 -18.79 -27.90
N GLY A 416 5.44 -19.41 -27.34
CA GLY A 416 6.60 -19.97 -28.03
C GLY A 416 7.71 -18.97 -28.40
N GLN A 417 7.54 -17.68 -28.15
CA GLN A 417 8.53 -16.64 -28.48
C GLN A 417 9.16 -15.98 -27.23
N GLY A 418 8.57 -16.20 -26.05
CA GLY A 418 9.02 -15.63 -24.78
C GLY A 418 8.10 -14.55 -24.23
N SER A 419 8.55 -13.88 -23.16
CA SER A 419 7.79 -12.84 -22.47
C SER A 419 8.67 -11.61 -22.17
N ASN A 420 8.05 -10.44 -22.16
CA ASN A 420 8.60 -9.18 -21.68
C ASN A 420 7.75 -8.71 -20.50
N PHE A 421 8.22 -8.96 -19.29
CA PHE A 421 7.63 -8.42 -18.08
C PHE A 421 8.26 -7.08 -17.75
N TRP A 422 7.44 -6.07 -17.48
CA TRP A 422 7.96 -4.75 -17.18
C TRP A 422 7.25 -4.09 -16.00
N PHE A 423 7.98 -3.24 -15.28
CA PHE A 423 7.38 -2.34 -14.31
C PHE A 423 8.07 -0.98 -14.34
N GLU A 424 7.32 0.06 -14.02
CA GLU A 424 7.75 1.45 -14.03
C GLU A 424 7.45 2.07 -12.67
N ILE A 425 8.45 2.67 -12.04
CA ILE A 425 8.32 3.30 -10.72
C ILE A 425 8.92 4.71 -10.75
N PRO A 426 8.27 5.71 -10.14
CA PRO A 426 8.85 7.03 -9.95
C PRO A 426 9.95 7.01 -8.86
N PHE A 427 11.13 7.51 -9.20
CA PHE A 427 12.24 7.73 -8.27
C PHE A 427 12.59 9.21 -8.17
N GLU A 428 13.07 9.64 -7.00
CA GLU A 428 13.62 10.98 -6.85
C GLU A 428 15.07 11.04 -7.37
N LYS A 429 15.34 12.05 -8.21
CA LYS A 429 16.68 12.28 -8.77
C LYS A 429 17.55 12.96 -7.72
N LEU A 430 18.65 12.31 -7.35
CA LEU A 430 19.72 12.96 -6.59
C LEU A 430 20.63 13.67 -7.60
N SER A 431 20.55 15.01 -7.65
CA SER A 431 21.39 15.80 -8.56
C SER A 431 22.87 15.51 -8.32
N SER A 432 23.60 15.25 -9.42
CA SER A 432 25.07 15.23 -9.43
C SER A 432 25.61 16.64 -9.20
N GLY A 433 25.56 17.11 -7.95
CA GLY A 433 26.24 18.32 -7.49
C GLY A 433 27.63 17.97 -6.99
N ASN A 434 28.64 18.34 -7.79
CA ASN A 434 30.07 18.41 -7.50
C ASN A 434 30.78 17.21 -6.85
N SER A 435 31.73 16.68 -7.62
CA SER A 435 32.90 15.92 -7.18
C SER A 435 33.56 16.54 -5.94
N GLN A 436 33.42 15.88 -4.79
CA GLN A 436 34.57 15.49 -3.99
C GLN A 436 34.35 14.06 -3.52
N ALA A 437 35.31 13.21 -3.90
CA ALA A 437 35.53 11.94 -3.27
C ALA A 437 35.91 12.20 -1.80
N GLU A 438 34.93 12.19 -0.91
CA GLU A 438 35.15 11.94 0.50
C GLU A 438 34.58 10.57 0.82
N GLY A 439 35.48 9.66 1.16
CA GLY A 439 35.17 8.30 1.55
C GLY A 439 34.32 8.30 2.81
N VAL A 440 33.02 8.11 2.66
CA VAL A 440 32.24 7.39 3.65
C VAL A 440 32.32 5.92 3.26
N SER A 441 33.40 5.27 3.71
CA SER A 441 33.56 3.83 3.67
C SER A 441 32.53 3.17 4.58
N SER A 442 31.30 3.04 4.10
CA SER A 442 30.58 1.78 4.29
C SER A 442 31.07 0.84 3.18
N GLU A 443 32.31 0.36 3.33
CA GLU A 443 32.77 -0.79 2.56
C GLU A 443 31.92 -1.99 2.97
N ILE A 444 30.78 -2.17 2.31
CA ILE A 444 30.32 -3.51 1.99
C ILE A 444 31.34 -3.99 0.98
N ILE A 445 32.42 -4.63 1.48
CA ILE A 445 33.39 -5.32 0.64
C ILE A 445 32.56 -6.30 -0.23
N PRO A 446 32.49 -6.12 -1.56
CA PRO A 446 31.87 -7.10 -2.41
C PRO A 446 32.63 -8.40 -2.19
N PHE A 447 31.93 -9.53 -2.01
CA PHE A 447 32.55 -10.85 -1.98
C PHE A 447 33.20 -11.11 -3.35
N LYS A 448 34.38 -10.54 -3.56
CA LYS A 448 35.20 -10.75 -4.74
C LYS A 448 35.66 -12.18 -4.60
N LYS A 449 35.14 -13.04 -5.47
CA LYS A 449 35.55 -14.44 -5.60
C LYS A 449 37.04 -14.44 -5.98
N THR A 450 37.92 -14.35 -4.99
CA THR A 450 39.34 -14.66 -5.15
C THR A 450 39.42 -16.16 -5.32
N VAL A 451 39.24 -16.59 -6.57
CA VAL A 451 39.72 -17.88 -7.07
C VAL A 451 41.24 -17.80 -7.03
N GLY A 452 41.78 -17.99 -5.84
CA GLY A 452 43.20 -18.01 -5.55
C GLY A 452 43.38 -18.93 -4.35
N LYS A 453 43.69 -20.20 -4.62
CA LYS A 453 44.08 -21.18 -3.60
C LYS A 453 45.23 -20.60 -2.76
N LYS A 454 44.92 -20.03 -1.59
CA LYS A 454 45.85 -19.91 -0.46
C LYS A 454 45.41 -20.90 0.61
N LYS A 455 46.36 -21.72 1.08
CA LYS A 455 46.14 -22.75 2.11
C LYS A 455 45.42 -22.11 3.32
N LYS A 456 44.28 -22.68 3.71
CA LYS A 456 43.49 -22.26 4.89
C LYS A 456 44.28 -22.54 6.16
N ASN A 457 44.57 -21.51 6.95
CA ASN A 457 44.81 -21.70 8.38
C ASN A 457 43.45 -21.83 9.08
N ALA A 458 43.40 -22.63 10.15
CA ALA A 458 42.25 -22.67 11.05
C ALA A 458 42.11 -21.30 11.73
N TYR A 459 40.92 -20.69 11.67
CA TYR A 459 40.61 -19.48 12.42
C TYR A 459 40.11 -19.81 13.82
N HIS A 460 40.41 -18.96 14.78
CA HIS A 460 39.84 -18.98 16.13
C HIS A 460 38.67 -17.99 16.23
N ILE A 461 37.45 -18.49 16.43
CA ILE A 461 36.21 -17.73 16.25
C ILE A 461 35.40 -17.69 17.54
N LEU A 462 34.96 -16.50 17.96
CA LEU A 462 34.02 -16.37 19.08
C LEU A 462 32.58 -16.32 18.57
N VAL A 463 31.69 -17.12 19.14
CA VAL A 463 30.27 -17.17 18.78
C VAL A 463 29.42 -16.82 19.99
N ALA A 464 28.64 -15.74 19.92
CA ALA A 464 27.65 -15.39 20.92
C ALA A 464 26.24 -15.63 20.37
N GLU A 465 25.56 -16.63 20.92
CA GLU A 465 24.24 -17.09 20.50
C GLU A 465 23.56 -17.77 21.70
N ASP A 466 22.29 -17.45 21.97
CA ASP A 466 21.57 -17.96 23.13
C ASP A 466 20.70 -19.18 22.79
N ASN A 467 20.35 -19.36 21.51
CA ASN A 467 19.55 -20.47 21.04
C ASN A 467 20.39 -21.74 20.81
N ASP A 468 20.14 -22.79 21.60
CA ASP A 468 20.85 -24.07 21.54
C ASP A 468 20.82 -24.73 20.13
N THR A 469 19.76 -24.50 19.34
CA THR A 469 19.66 -25.02 17.97
C THR A 469 20.62 -24.30 17.03
N ASN A 470 20.71 -22.97 17.14
CA ASN A 470 21.63 -22.16 16.34
C ASN A 470 23.09 -22.45 16.72
N ILE A 471 23.37 -22.59 18.02
CA ILE A 471 24.69 -23.02 18.54
C ILE A 471 25.12 -24.33 17.89
N LEU A 472 24.22 -25.33 17.87
CA LEU A 472 24.50 -26.63 17.26
C LEU A 472 24.79 -26.53 15.75
N ILE A 473 24.06 -25.69 15.03
CA ILE A 473 24.27 -25.48 13.59
C ILE A 473 25.60 -24.79 13.31
N ILE A 474 25.87 -23.68 13.99
CA ILE A 474 27.07 -22.87 13.80
C ILE A 474 28.32 -23.70 14.16
N SER A 475 28.28 -24.42 15.28
CA SER A 475 29.38 -25.29 15.71
C SER A 475 29.71 -26.36 14.67
N GLN A 476 28.71 -27.04 14.10
CA GLN A 476 28.95 -28.02 13.03
C GLN A 476 29.55 -27.37 11.77
N MET A 477 29.05 -26.21 11.34
CA MET A 477 29.58 -25.50 10.17
C MET A 477 31.05 -25.10 10.35
N LEU A 478 31.41 -24.60 11.53
CA LEU A 478 32.79 -24.19 11.84
C LEU A 478 33.72 -25.39 11.98
N SER A 479 33.28 -26.47 12.64
CA SER A 479 34.05 -27.72 12.74
C SER A 479 34.33 -28.35 11.38
N MET A 480 33.36 -28.36 10.46
CA MET A 480 33.54 -28.90 9.10
C MET A 480 34.63 -28.19 8.29
N GLN A 481 34.94 -26.94 8.62
CA GLN A 481 35.99 -26.16 7.97
C GLN A 481 37.33 -26.16 8.73
N ASN A 482 37.47 -27.02 9.75
CA ASN A 482 38.62 -27.07 10.66
C ASN A 482 38.88 -25.72 11.36
N HIS A 483 37.82 -25.00 11.77
CA HIS A 483 37.97 -23.83 12.63
C HIS A 483 37.83 -24.20 14.10
N THR A 484 38.57 -23.50 14.96
CA THR A 484 38.43 -23.57 16.42
C THR A 484 37.49 -22.45 16.86
N PHE A 485 36.62 -22.70 17.83
CA PHE A 485 35.67 -21.70 18.25
C PHE A 485 35.23 -21.87 19.70
N ASP A 486 34.89 -20.76 20.32
CA ASP A 486 34.31 -20.67 21.65
C ASP A 486 32.87 -20.15 21.55
N ILE A 487 31.99 -20.69 22.41
CA ILE A 487 30.56 -20.34 22.42
C ILE A 487 30.22 -19.68 23.75
N VAL A 488 29.48 -18.57 23.66
CA VAL A 488 28.92 -17.85 24.80
C VAL A 488 27.43 -17.55 24.54
N LYS A 489 26.64 -17.41 25.62
CA LYS A 489 25.18 -17.30 25.51
C LYS A 489 24.61 -15.88 25.61
N ASN A 490 25.46 -14.86 25.72
CA ASN A 490 25.05 -13.45 25.73
C ASN A 490 26.22 -12.53 25.39
N GLY A 491 25.92 -11.25 25.15
CA GLY A 491 26.91 -10.24 24.78
C GLY A 491 27.90 -9.86 25.88
N GLU A 492 27.54 -9.99 27.16
CA GLU A 492 28.45 -9.67 28.28
C GLU A 492 29.56 -10.71 28.40
N LEU A 493 29.20 -12.00 28.33
CA LEU A 493 30.15 -13.11 28.30
C LEU A 493 31.06 -13.06 27.06
N ALA A 494 30.55 -12.54 25.94
CA ALA A 494 31.37 -12.31 24.75
C ALA A 494 32.44 -11.24 24.99
N LEU A 495 32.09 -10.15 25.68
CA LEU A 495 33.05 -9.11 26.07
C LEU A 495 34.07 -9.61 27.09
N ASP A 496 33.66 -10.44 28.04
CA ASP A 496 34.58 -11.06 29.00
C ASP A 496 35.58 -11.98 28.29
N LYS A 497 35.12 -12.82 27.35
CA LYS A 497 36.02 -13.65 26.53
C LYS A 497 36.97 -12.84 25.65
N LEU A 498 36.55 -11.68 25.16
CA LEU A 498 37.40 -10.74 24.42
C LEU A 498 38.43 -10.00 25.31
N ARG A 499 38.28 -10.00 26.64
CA ARG A 499 39.33 -9.53 27.56
C ARG A 499 40.46 -10.53 27.69
N ASP A 500 40.10 -11.80 27.75
CA ASP A 500 41.03 -12.87 28.12
C ASP A 500 41.72 -13.48 26.89
N GLU A 501 41.07 -13.44 25.72
CA GLU A 501 41.54 -14.13 24.51
C GLU A 501 41.37 -13.28 23.24
N THR A 502 42.22 -13.54 22.24
CA THR A 502 42.15 -12.91 20.92
C THR A 502 41.52 -13.85 19.90
N TYR A 503 40.59 -13.32 19.09
CA TYR A 503 39.87 -14.07 18.06
C TYR A 503 40.07 -13.43 16.69
N ASP A 504 40.10 -14.26 15.65
CA ASP A 504 40.21 -13.82 14.26
C ASP A 504 38.88 -13.28 13.71
N LEU A 505 37.77 -13.79 14.25
CA LEU A 505 36.41 -13.44 13.86
C LEU A 505 35.46 -13.60 15.05
N MET A 506 34.42 -12.77 15.10
CA MET A 506 33.33 -12.91 16.06
C MET A 506 31.97 -12.93 15.33
N ILE A 507 31.11 -13.87 15.73
CA ILE A 507 29.73 -14.00 15.27
C ILE A 507 28.83 -13.67 16.45
N LEU A 508 27.98 -12.66 16.32
CA LEU A 508 27.10 -12.19 17.40
C LEU A 508 25.64 -12.21 16.93
N ASP A 509 24.77 -12.87 17.68
CA ASP A 509 23.34 -12.67 17.50
C ASP A 509 22.93 -11.25 17.97
N CYS A 510 21.99 -10.64 17.25
CA CYS A 510 21.53 -9.30 17.53
C CYS A 510 20.74 -9.23 18.84
N ASN A 511 20.05 -10.31 19.22
CA ASN A 511 18.99 -10.26 20.21
C ASN A 511 19.10 -11.37 21.26
N MET A 512 20.10 -11.26 22.13
CA MET A 512 20.37 -12.16 23.24
C MET A 512 19.92 -11.58 24.60
N PRO A 513 19.65 -12.41 25.61
CA PRO A 513 19.37 -11.97 26.99
C PRO A 513 20.59 -11.26 27.61
N VAL A 514 20.33 -10.41 28.61
CA VAL A 514 21.33 -9.59 29.35
C VAL A 514 21.95 -8.48 28.50
N MET A 515 22.56 -8.80 27.36
CA MET A 515 23.19 -7.84 26.45
C MET A 515 23.12 -8.37 25.01
N GLY A 516 22.55 -7.57 24.10
CA GLY A 516 22.45 -7.91 22.67
C GLY A 516 23.76 -7.66 21.91
N GLY A 517 23.92 -8.28 20.73
CA GLY A 517 25.15 -8.17 19.93
C GLY A 517 25.53 -6.74 19.52
N PHE A 518 24.54 -5.87 19.24
CA PHE A 518 24.79 -4.45 18.93
C PHE A 518 25.33 -3.68 20.13
N GLU A 519 24.84 -3.99 21.34
CA GLU A 519 25.31 -3.36 22.57
C GLU A 519 26.74 -3.79 22.87
N ALA A 520 27.03 -5.09 22.73
CA ALA A 520 28.38 -5.63 22.87
C ALA A 520 29.37 -4.99 21.89
N LEU A 521 29.00 -4.83 20.61
CA LEU A 521 29.83 -4.15 19.60
C LEU A 521 30.11 -2.67 19.94
N LYS A 522 29.13 -1.98 20.53
CA LYS A 522 29.30 -0.58 20.94
C LYS A 522 30.28 -0.44 22.11
N VAL A 523 30.26 -1.39 23.05
CA VAL A 523 31.18 -1.43 24.19
C VAL A 523 32.59 -1.83 23.74
N SER A 524 32.73 -2.86 22.89
CA SER A 524 34.05 -3.29 22.39
C SER A 524 34.75 -2.21 21.57
N SER A 525 33.99 -1.44 20.77
CA SER A 525 34.52 -0.32 19.98
C SER A 525 34.95 0.89 20.81
N HIS A 526 34.42 1.10 22.02
CA HIS A 526 34.85 2.20 22.91
C HIS A 526 36.05 1.82 23.79
N GLN A 527 36.30 0.53 24.03
CA GLN A 527 37.25 0.08 25.06
C GLN A 527 38.55 -0.52 24.49
N TYR A 528 38.60 -0.92 23.21
CA TYR A 528 39.73 -1.66 22.62
C TYR A 528 40.47 -0.98 21.46
N TRP A 529 40.14 0.26 21.11
CA TRP A 529 40.75 0.97 19.97
C TRP A 529 42.19 1.48 20.17
N PHE A 530 42.84 1.16 21.28
CA PHE A 530 44.21 1.62 21.54
C PHE A 530 45.31 0.56 21.37
N THR A 531 45.03 -0.71 21.04
CA THR A 531 46.12 -1.71 21.04
C THR A 531 46.27 -2.70 19.89
N THR A 532 45.31 -3.02 19.02
CA THR A 532 45.62 -3.94 17.90
C THR A 532 44.75 -3.78 16.66
N ASN A 533 45.39 -3.40 15.55
CA ASN A 533 44.89 -3.54 14.18
C ASN A 533 44.65 -5.02 13.89
N SER A 534 43.40 -5.43 13.69
CA SER A 534 42.89 -6.47 12.76
C SER A 534 41.71 -7.26 13.33
N CYS A 535 40.48 -6.76 13.14
CA CYS A 535 39.29 -7.61 13.22
C CYS A 535 38.27 -7.11 12.18
N HIS A 536 37.86 -7.98 11.25
CA HIS A 536 36.88 -7.67 10.21
C HIS A 536 35.51 -8.17 10.68
N TYR A 537 34.53 -7.28 10.79
CA TYR A 537 33.18 -7.60 11.24
C TYR A 537 32.30 -8.02 10.06
N PHE A 538 31.60 -9.16 10.19
CA PHE A 538 30.49 -9.54 9.31
C PHE A 538 29.16 -9.24 10.01
N LYS A 539 28.28 -8.52 9.30
CA LYS A 539 26.93 -8.16 9.74
C LYS A 539 25.98 -9.16 9.08
N CYS A 540 25.25 -9.94 9.89
CA CYS A 540 24.14 -10.78 9.40
C CYS A 540 22.94 -9.93 9.00
#